data_AF-A0A2I0GS93-F1
#
_entry.id   AF-A0A2I0GS93-F1
#
_cell.length_a   1.000
_cell.length_b   1.000
_cell.length_c   1.000
_cell.angle_alpha   90.00
_cell.angle_beta   90.00
_cell.angle_gamma   90.00
#
_symmetry.space_group_name_H-M   'P 1'
#
loop_
_entity.id
_entity.type
_entity.pdbx_description
1 polymer ?
#
loop_
_entity_poly.entity_id
_entity_poly.type
_entity_poly.pdbx_seq_one_letter_code
_entity_poly.pdbx_strand_id
1 'polypeptide(L)' 'RTMRYDWLNQELFDNLEQVRAQAENWLYHYNHKRPNMGNGGFTPIQKLNQAA' A
#
# COMPACT_ATOMS: atom_id res chain seq x y z
N ARG A 1 -6.05 -8.01 -4.83
CA ARG A 1 -5.19 -7.28 -5.78
C ARG A 1 -3.91 -6.90 -5.04
N THR A 2 -2.75 -7.03 -5.67
CA THR A 2 -1.43 -6.87 -5.03
C THR A 2 -0.71 -5.65 -5.59
N MET A 3 0.29 -5.12 -4.86
CA MET A 3 1.11 -3.98 -5.28
C MET A 3 1.59 -4.08 -6.73
N ARG A 4 1.98 -5.29 -7.18
CA ARG A 4 2.41 -5.56 -8.55
C ARG A 4 1.36 -5.13 -9.59
N TYR A 5 0.11 -5.56 -9.41
CA TYR A 5 -0.96 -5.31 -10.39
C TYR A 5 -1.65 -3.95 -10.20
N ASP A 6 -1.63 -3.42 -8.98
CA ASP A 6 -2.25 -2.13 -8.69
C ASP A 6 -1.35 -0.96 -9.09
N TRP A 7 -0.02 -1.10 -9.01
CA TRP A 7 0.89 0.05 -9.15
C TRP A 7 2.16 -0.22 -9.95
N LEU A 8 2.91 -1.29 -9.67
CA LEU A 8 4.21 -1.49 -10.36
C LEU A 8 4.07 -1.74 -11.86
N ASN A 9 3.00 -2.40 -12.31
CA ASN A 9 2.80 -2.69 -13.73
C ASN A 9 2.11 -1.55 -14.50
N GLN A 10 1.83 -0.40 -13.88
CA GLN A 10 1.13 0.72 -14.54
C GLN A 10 2.08 1.65 -15.30
N GLU A 11 3.37 1.63 -14.96
CA GLU A 11 4.36 2.57 -15.48
C GLU A 11 5.66 1.82 -15.82
N LEU A 12 6.42 2.37 -16.76
CA LEU A 12 7.81 1.99 -16.97
C LEU A 12 8.69 2.89 -16.10
N PHE A 13 9.72 2.31 -15.51
CA PHE A 13 10.66 3.03 -14.65
C PHE A 13 12.02 3.11 -15.34
N ASP A 14 12.61 4.29 -15.30
CA ASP A 14 13.94 4.58 -15.85
C ASP A 14 15.04 4.28 -14.84
N ASN A 15 14.71 4.31 -13.53
CA ASN A 15 15.67 4.07 -12.47
C ASN A 15 15.02 3.52 -11.19
N LEU A 16 15.88 3.07 -10.26
CA LEU A 16 15.46 2.49 -8.98
C LEU A 16 14.82 3.51 -8.03
N GLU A 17 15.16 4.80 -8.12
CA GLU A 17 14.56 5.82 -7.25
C GLU A 17 13.07 5.99 -7.53
N GLN A 18 12.66 5.98 -8.80
CA GLN A 18 11.26 6.02 -9.18
C GLN A 18 10.48 4.82 -8.63
N VAL A 19 11.04 3.60 -8.75
CA VAL A 19 10.44 2.38 -8.19
C VAL A 19 10.25 2.51 -6.67
N ARG A 20 11.27 3.04 -5.97
CA ARG A 20 11.22 3.24 -4.52
C ARG A 20 10.15 4.24 -4.12
N ALA A 21 10.10 5.41 -4.77
CA ALA A 21 9.10 6.44 -4.50
C ALA A 21 7.67 5.89 -4.68
N GLN A 22 7.44 5.13 -5.75
CA GLN A 22 6.15 4.50 -6.00
C GLN A 22 5.80 3.47 -4.93
N ALA A 23 6.77 2.65 -4.51
CA ALA A 23 6.58 1.65 -3.47
C ALA A 23 6.29 2.27 -2.09
N GLU A 24 6.96 3.37 -1.74
CA GLU A 24 6.71 4.12 -0.49
C GLU A 24 5.32 4.72 -0.46
N ASN A 25 4.88 5.34 -1.56
CA ASN A 25 3.52 5.86 -1.69
C ASN A 25 2.48 4.73 -1.54
N TRP A 26 2.72 3.60 -2.23
CA TRP A 26 1.83 2.45 -2.13
C TRP A 26 1.72 1.91 -0.71
N LEU A 27 2.86 1.74 -0.02
CA LEU A 27 2.91 1.29 1.37
C LEU A 27 2.12 2.23 2.29
N TYR A 28 2.29 3.54 2.12
CA TYR A 28 1.53 4.53 2.88
C TYR A 28 0.03 4.38 2.62
N HIS A 29 -0.38 4.37 1.35
CA HIS A 29 -1.79 4.26 0.97
C HIS A 29 -2.42 2.96 1.49
N TYR A 30 -1.74 1.82 1.32
CA TYR A 30 -2.22 0.52 1.78
C TYR A 30 -2.39 0.49 3.31
N ASN A 31 -1.39 0.98 4.05
CA ASN A 31 -1.40 0.90 5.52
C ASN A 31 -2.32 1.94 6.18
N HIS A 32 -2.49 3.12 5.58
CA HIS A 32 -3.15 4.25 6.23
C HIS A 32 -4.50 4.63 5.62
N LYS A 33 -4.73 4.34 4.34
CA LYS A 33 -5.90 4.83 3.60
C LYS A 33 -6.83 3.73 3.13
N ARG A 34 -6.31 2.55 2.79
CA ARG A 34 -7.10 1.46 2.20
C ARG A 34 -7.82 0.63 3.27
N PRO A 35 -9.16 0.61 3.32
CA PRO A 35 -9.93 -0.30 4.14
C PRO A 35 -9.67 -1.75 3.74
N ASN A 36 -9.49 -2.65 4.70
CA ASN A 36 -9.35 -4.09 4.44
C ASN A 36 -10.51 -4.85 5.08
N MET A 37 -11.30 -5.56 4.26
CA MET A 37 -12.44 -6.35 4.75
C MET A 37 -12.00 -7.49 5.68
N GLY A 38 -10.81 -8.07 5.50
CA GLY A 38 -10.24 -9.03 6.44
C GLY A 38 -9.93 -8.43 7.82
N ASN A 39 -9.78 -7.10 7.88
CA ASN A 39 -9.64 -6.36 9.13
C ASN A 39 -10.98 -5.82 9.65
N GLY A 40 -12.12 -6.22 9.08
CA GLY A 40 -13.44 -5.67 9.42
C GLY A 40 -13.71 -4.28 8.84
N GLY A 41 -13.04 -3.92 7.74
CA GLY A 41 -13.17 -2.61 7.10
C GLY A 41 -12.20 -1.54 7.66
N PHE A 42 -11.38 -1.88 8.65
CA PHE A 42 -10.33 -0.99 9.13
C PHE A 42 -9.10 -1.01 8.21
N THR A 43 -8.36 0.10 8.22
CA THR A 43 -7.01 0.12 7.64
C THR A 43 -6.05 -0.72 8.50
N PRO A 44 -4.94 -1.21 7.95
CA PRO A 44 -3.94 -1.96 8.72
C PRO A 44 -3.48 -1.24 9.98
N ILE A 45 -3.21 0.07 9.92
CA ILE A 45 -2.74 0.82 11.09
C ILE A 45 -3.83 1.01 12.15
N GLN A 46 -5.09 1.19 11.74
CA GLN A 46 -6.22 1.24 12.68
C GLN A 46 -6.37 -0.11 13.42
N LYS A 47 -6.24 -1.22 12.69
CA LYS A 47 -6.32 -2.56 13.29
C LYS A 47 -5.16 -2.82 14.24
N LEU A 48 -3.95 -2.38 13.90
CA LEU A 48 -2.77 -2.47 14.76
C LEU A 48 -2.99 -1.69 16.07
N ASN A 49 -3.49 -0.47 15.98
CA ASN A 49 -3.74 0.38 17.16
C ASN A 49 -4.85 -0.16 18.08
N GLN A 50 -5.79 -0.95 17.55
CA GLN A 50 -6.81 -1.63 18.37
C GLN A 50 -6.28 -2.89 19.08
N ALA A 51 -5.19 -3.47 18.58
CA ALA A 51 -4.58 -4.67 19.14
C ALA A 51 -3.51 -4.36 20.20
N ALA A 52 -3.11 -3.10 20.34
CA ALA A 52 -2.19 -2.59 21.35
C ALA A 52 -2.95 -2.25 22.64
#